data_AF-A0A440WA92-F1
#
_entry.id   AF-A0A440WA92-F1
#
_cell.length_a   1.000
_cell.length_b   1.000
_cell.length_c   1.000
_cell.angle_alpha   90.00
_cell.angle_beta   90.00
_cell.angle_gamma   90.00
#
_symmetry.space_group_name_H-M   'P 1'
#
loop_
_entity.id
_entity.type
_entity.pdbx_description
1 polymer ?
#
loop_
_entity_poly.entity_id
_entity_poly.type
_entity_poly.pdbx_seq_one_letter_code
_entity_poly.pdbx_strand_id
1 'polypeptide(L)'
;FHLINTVRGAGSTLLLTARRFPSAWRVALPDLISRLKAAATIEIHEPDDLLLAGVITKLFADRQVEVEPHVVQYLVRRIERSLATAMRVVERLDRAALERKTPITRALAAETVSAMDEGQGEFDI
;
A
#
# COMPACT_ATOMS: atom_id res chain seq x y z
N PHE A 1 27.22 -8.92 1.84
CA PHE A 1 27.89 -8.65 3.13
C PHE A 1 28.66 -7.34 3.10
N HIS A 2 29.55 -7.11 2.12
CA HIS A 2 30.39 -5.90 2.06
C HIS A 2 29.61 -4.58 2.17
N LEU A 3 28.45 -4.46 1.54
CA LEU A 3 27.60 -3.26 1.66
C LEU A 3 27.29 -2.88 3.11
N ILE A 4 26.85 -3.83 3.94
CA ILE A 4 26.51 -3.58 5.36
C ILE A 4 27.76 -3.09 6.11
N ASN A 5 28.92 -3.67 5.83
CA ASN A 5 30.16 -3.25 6.46
C ASN A 5 30.61 -1.86 6.00
N THR A 6 30.49 -1.56 4.71
CA THR A 6 30.85 -0.26 4.14
C THR A 6 29.99 0.83 4.74
N VAL A 7 28.66 0.65 4.78
CA VAL A 7 27.74 1.63 5.38
C VAL A 7 28.06 1.86 6.85
N ARG A 8 28.29 0.78 7.61
CA ARG A 8 28.65 0.87 9.02
C ARG A 8 30.02 1.54 9.25
N GLY A 9 31.01 1.21 8.42
CA GLY A 9 32.36 1.77 8.48
C GLY A 9 32.40 3.25 8.13
N ALA A 10 31.49 3.69 7.25
CA ALA A 10 31.30 5.10 6.92
C ALA A 10 30.46 5.88 7.95
N GLY A 11 29.95 5.23 9.00
CA GLY A 11 29.08 5.87 9.99
C GLY A 11 27.71 6.32 9.42
N SER A 12 27.26 5.70 8.33
CA SER A 12 25.97 6.00 7.68
C SER A 12 24.91 4.95 8.03
N THR A 13 23.69 5.14 7.52
CA THR A 13 22.52 4.31 7.84
C THR A 13 22.10 3.47 6.65
N LEU A 14 21.68 2.22 6.91
CA LEU A 14 21.11 1.32 5.92
C LEU A 14 19.66 0.99 6.31
N LEU A 15 18.72 1.27 5.41
CA LEU A 15 17.34 0.78 5.51
C LEU A 15 17.15 -0.38 4.52
N LEU A 16 16.60 -1.48 5.01
CA LEU A 16 16.27 -2.66 4.22
C LEU A 16 14.78 -2.94 4.34
N THR A 17 14.11 -3.21 3.23
CA THR A 17 12.73 -3.68 3.20
C THR A 17 12.67 -5.11 2.68
N ALA A 18 11.75 -5.91 3.22
CA ALA A 18 11.57 -7.29 2.80
C ALA A 18 10.15 -7.77 3.10
N ARG A 19 9.71 -8.78 2.37
CA ARG A 19 8.38 -9.42 2.55
C ARG A 19 8.36 -10.49 3.65
N ARG A 20 9.53 -10.89 4.15
CA ARG A 20 9.69 -11.87 5.22
C ARG A 20 10.80 -11.40 6.16
N PHE A 21 10.66 -11.71 7.44
CA PHE A 21 11.70 -11.46 8.44
C PHE A 21 13.06 -12.03 8.00
N PRO A 22 14.18 -11.32 8.27
CA PRO A 22 15.52 -11.80 7.93
C PRO A 22 15.85 -13.20 8.49
N SER A 23 15.25 -13.58 9.63
CA SER A 23 15.40 -14.91 10.24
C SER A 23 14.86 -16.05 9.37
N ALA A 24 13.90 -15.77 8.49
CA ALA A 24 13.33 -16.75 7.57
C ALA A 24 14.13 -16.88 6.26
N TRP A 25 15.18 -16.08 6.07
CA TRP A 25 15.99 -16.14 4.86
C TRP A 25 16.99 -17.30 4.95
N ARG A 26 17.16 -18.04 3.85
CA ARG A 26 18.14 -19.13 3.73
C ARG A 26 19.55 -18.58 3.49
N VAL A 27 20.04 -17.73 4.38
CA VAL A 27 21.39 -17.16 4.32
C VAL A 27 22.37 -18.17 4.91
N ALA A 28 23.38 -18.58 4.13
CA ALA A 28 24.40 -19.53 4.59
C ALA A 28 25.63 -18.85 5.23
N LEU A 29 25.88 -17.58 4.92
CA LEU A 29 27.08 -16.86 5.36
C LEU A 29 26.95 -16.39 6.83
N PRO A 30 27.74 -16.94 7.78
CA PRO A 30 27.57 -16.66 9.21
C PRO A 30 27.68 -15.17 9.59
N ASP A 31 28.64 -14.45 9.01
CA ASP A 31 28.84 -13.02 9.25
C ASP A 31 27.61 -12.19 8.85
N LEU A 32 26.96 -12.55 7.74
CA LEU A 32 25.75 -11.87 7.30
C LEU A 32 24.57 -12.18 8.21
N ILE A 33 24.43 -13.43 8.68
CA ILE A 33 23.39 -13.82 9.64
C ILE A 33 23.53 -13.00 10.92
N SER A 34 24.75 -12.90 11.48
CA SER A 34 25.02 -12.12 12.69
C SER A 34 24.63 -10.65 12.50
N ARG A 35 25.00 -10.06 11.36
CA ARG A 35 24.67 -8.66 11.03
C ARG A 35 23.16 -8.43 10.88
N LEU A 36 22.44 -9.34 10.21
CA LEU A 36 20.99 -9.24 10.06
C LEU A 36 20.27 -9.38 11.40
N LYS A 37 20.75 -10.25 12.30
CA LYS A 37 20.21 -10.39 13.67
C LYS A 37 20.44 -9.15 14.53
N ALA A 38 21.53 -8.43 14.31
CA ALA A 38 21.86 -7.21 15.05
C ALA A 38 21.10 -5.97 14.52
N ALA A 39 20.48 -6.05 13.35
CA ALA A 39 19.72 -4.94 12.78
C ALA A 39 18.35 -4.81 13.46
N ALA A 40 17.94 -3.57 13.75
CA ALA A 40 16.58 -3.28 14.21
C ALA A 40 15.57 -3.75 13.16
N THR A 41 14.61 -4.58 13.56
CA THR A 41 13.61 -5.15 12.66
C THR A 41 12.22 -4.75 13.13
N ILE A 42 11.49 -4.03 12.28
CA ILE A 42 10.14 -3.54 12.57
C ILE A 42 9.22 -4.12 11.50
N GLU A 43 8.08 -4.64 11.93
CA GLU A 43 7.02 -5.13 11.06
C GLU A 43 6.05 -4.01 10.70
N ILE A 44 5.76 -3.87 9.41
CA ILE A 44 4.69 -3.01 8.91
C ILE A 44 3.45 -3.88 8.73
N HIS A 45 2.45 -3.63 9.54
CA HIS A 45 1.18 -4.35 9.50
C HIS A 45 0.28 -3.80 8.40
N GLU A 46 -0.78 -4.53 8.07
CA GLU A 46 -1.86 -4.00 7.25
C GLU A 46 -2.44 -2.73 7.88
N PRO A 47 -2.88 -1.75 7.07
CA PRO A 47 -3.49 -0.54 7.59
C PRO A 47 -4.78 -0.87 8.35
N ASP A 48 -4.96 -0.23 9.50
CA ASP A 48 -6.27 -0.18 10.14
C ASP A 48 -7.21 0.76 9.35
N ASP A 49 -8.50 0.73 9.70
CA ASP A 49 -9.52 1.50 8.99
C ASP A 49 -9.28 3.02 9.09
N LEU A 50 -8.66 3.48 10.18
CA LEU A 50 -8.35 4.90 10.39
C LEU A 50 -7.24 5.36 9.45
N LEU A 51 -6.14 4.61 9.37
CA LEU A 51 -5.05 4.87 8.45
C LEU A 51 -5.54 4.76 7.00
N LEU A 52 -6.36 3.75 6.68
CA LEU A 52 -6.90 3.57 5.34
C LEU A 52 -7.79 4.75 4.93
N ALA A 53 -8.67 5.22 5.81
CA ALA A 53 -9.50 6.40 5.56
C ALA A 53 -8.66 7.66 5.33
N GLY A 54 -7.63 7.86 6.15
CA GLY A 54 -6.70 8.99 6.02
C GLY A 54 -5.94 8.95 4.71
N VAL A 55 -5.43 7.78 4.31
CA VAL A 55 -4.72 7.60 3.04
C VAL A 55 -5.66 7.82 1.86
N ILE A 56 -6.87 7.26 1.84
CA ILE A 56 -7.83 7.47 0.76
C ILE A 56 -8.15 8.97 0.61
N THR A 57 -8.43 9.65 1.73
CA THR A 57 -8.68 11.10 1.74
C THR A 57 -7.50 11.87 1.16
N LYS A 58 -6.28 11.54 1.59
CA LYS A 58 -5.05 12.16 1.10
C LYS A 58 -4.84 11.89 -0.40
N LEU A 59 -5.08 10.68 -0.87
CA LEU A 59 -4.92 10.32 -2.29
C LEU A 59 -5.88 11.10 -3.20
N PHE A 60 -7.11 11.37 -2.75
CA PHE A 60 -8.02 12.26 -3.47
C PHE A 60 -7.57 13.73 -3.40
N ALA A 61 -7.14 14.19 -2.23
CA ALA A 61 -6.64 15.56 -2.04
C ALA A 61 -5.40 15.86 -2.91
N ASP A 62 -4.47 14.91 -3.03
CA ASP A 62 -3.30 15.03 -3.92
C ASP A 62 -3.69 15.23 -5.39
N ARG A 63 -4.85 14.69 -5.78
CA ARG A 63 -5.44 14.82 -7.11
C ARG A 63 -6.34 16.05 -7.24
N GLN A 64 -6.42 16.88 -6.18
CA GLN A 64 -7.32 18.03 -6.08
C GLN A 64 -8.80 17.66 -6.26
N VAL A 65 -9.16 16.44 -5.86
CA VAL A 65 -10.55 15.97 -5.89
C VAL A 65 -11.13 16.02 -4.49
N GLU A 66 -12.18 16.83 -4.31
CA GLU A 66 -12.97 16.79 -3.08
C GLU A 66 -13.95 15.61 -3.14
N VAL A 67 -13.97 14.82 -2.07
CA VAL A 67 -14.89 13.69 -1.92
C VAL A 67 -15.63 13.78 -0.61
N GLU A 68 -16.91 13.46 -0.65
CA GLU A 68 -17.75 13.43 0.53
C GLU A 68 -17.28 12.34 1.51
N PRO A 69 -17.27 12.59 2.84
CA PRO A 69 -16.76 11.62 3.82
C PRO A 69 -17.43 10.25 3.75
N HIS A 70 -18.70 10.18 3.37
CA HIS A 70 -19.44 8.92 3.24
C HIS A 70 -18.93 8.03 2.09
N VAL A 71 -18.31 8.62 1.05
CA VAL A 71 -17.67 7.86 -0.04
C VAL A 71 -16.41 7.20 0.47
N VAL A 72 -15.57 7.93 1.23
CA VAL A 72 -14.37 7.38 1.86
C VAL A 72 -14.74 6.22 2.79
N GLN A 73 -15.76 6.40 3.63
CA GLN A 73 -16.25 5.35 4.54
C GLN A 73 -16.77 4.12 3.79
N TYR A 74 -17.44 4.32 2.65
CA TYR A 74 -17.85 3.21 1.80
C TYR A 74 -16.64 2.43 1.27
N LEU A 75 -15.63 3.13 0.76
CA LEU A 75 -14.42 2.49 0.23
C LEU A 75 -13.70 1.68 1.29
N VAL A 76 -13.45 2.28 2.47
CA VAL A 76 -12.79 1.60 3.60
C VAL A 76 -13.46 0.28 3.96
N ARG A 77 -14.80 0.22 3.89
CA ARG A 77 -15.57 -1.00 4.22
C ARG A 77 -15.61 -2.04 3.10
N ARG A 78 -15.35 -1.66 1.85
CA ARG A 78 -15.61 -2.50 0.67
C ARG A 78 -14.34 -3.00 -0.02
N ILE A 79 -13.24 -2.28 0.08
CA ILE A 79 -11.97 -2.65 -0.52
C ILE A 79 -11.15 -3.52 0.43
N GLU A 80 -10.20 -4.29 -0.09
CA GLU A 80 -9.20 -4.96 0.73
C GLU A 80 -8.39 -3.95 1.56
N ARG A 81 -8.04 -4.32 2.80
CA ARG A 81 -7.23 -3.50 3.73
C ARG A 81 -5.77 -3.43 3.28
N SER A 82 -5.54 -2.75 2.16
CA SER A 82 -4.24 -2.58 1.52
C SER A 82 -4.12 -1.19 0.92
N LEU A 83 -3.01 -0.52 1.21
CA LEU A 83 -2.72 0.79 0.62
C LEU A 83 -2.57 0.70 -0.91
N ALA A 84 -2.08 -0.44 -1.42
CA ALA A 84 -1.99 -0.66 -2.86
C ALA A 84 -3.37 -0.73 -3.51
N THR A 85 -4.34 -1.38 -2.86
CA THR A 85 -5.72 -1.45 -3.34
C THR A 85 -6.39 -0.07 -3.28
N ALA A 86 -6.19 0.68 -2.20
CA ALA A 86 -6.66 2.08 -2.10
C ALA A 86 -6.14 2.97 -3.24
N MET A 87 -4.84 2.89 -3.57
CA MET A 87 -4.25 3.64 -4.67
C MET A 87 -4.91 3.33 -6.02
N ARG A 88 -5.11 2.04 -6.35
CA ARG A 88 -5.74 1.62 -7.60
C ARG A 88 -7.20 2.08 -7.69
N VAL A 89 -7.96 1.94 -6.61
CA VAL A 89 -9.38 2.33 -6.56
C VAL A 89 -9.53 3.84 -6.73
N VAL A 90 -8.72 4.64 -6.02
CA VAL A 90 -8.73 6.10 -6.16
C VAL A 90 -8.36 6.53 -7.59
N GLU A 91 -7.32 5.95 -8.18
CA GLU A 91 -6.92 6.23 -9.56
C GLU A 91 -8.04 5.91 -10.56
N ARG A 92 -8.72 4.77 -10.39
CA ARG A 92 -9.80 4.36 -11.29
C ARG A 92 -11.02 5.25 -11.15
N LEU A 93 -11.36 5.64 -9.93
CA LEU A 93 -12.48 6.55 -9.65
C LEU A 93 -12.25 7.94 -10.24
N ASP A 94 -11.06 8.50 -10.03
CA ASP A 94 -10.65 9.78 -10.59
C ASP A 94 -10.79 9.77 -12.11
N ARG A 95 -10.24 8.73 -12.77
CA ARG A 95 -10.36 8.54 -14.22
C ARG A 95 -11.82 8.44 -14.68
N ALA A 96 -12.63 7.62 -14.01
CA ALA A 96 -14.04 7.42 -14.39
C ALA A 96 -14.87 8.70 -14.20
N ALA A 97 -14.62 9.46 -13.14
CA ALA A 97 -15.27 10.74 -12.87
C ALA A 97 -14.92 11.78 -13.94
N LEU A 98 -13.64 11.86 -14.34
CA LEU A 98 -13.18 12.75 -15.41
C LEU A 98 -13.79 12.37 -16.77
N GLU A 99 -13.81 11.09 -17.13
CA GLU A 99 -14.41 10.59 -18.38
C GLU A 99 -15.90 10.93 -18.48
N ARG A 100 -16.64 10.77 -17.36
CA ARG A 100 -18.08 11.03 -17.29
C ARG A 100 -18.41 12.50 -17.03
N LYS A 101 -17.42 13.32 -16.66
CA LYS A 101 -17.59 14.71 -16.20
C LYS A 101 -18.59 14.82 -15.05
N THR A 102 -18.52 13.87 -14.12
CA THR A 102 -19.39 13.81 -12.94
C THR A 102 -18.57 13.80 -11.66
N PRO A 103 -19.09 14.32 -10.54
CA PRO A 103 -18.42 14.20 -9.25
C PRO A 103 -18.29 12.73 -8.82
N ILE A 104 -17.32 12.45 -7.95
CA ILE A 104 -17.18 11.13 -7.33
C ILE A 104 -18.28 10.96 -6.29
N THR A 105 -19.17 10.01 -6.53
CA THR A 105 -20.28 9.67 -5.63
C THR A 105 -20.13 8.26 -5.07
N ARG A 106 -20.90 7.93 -4.03
CA ARG A 106 -20.97 6.55 -3.52
C ARG A 106 -21.39 5.54 -4.58
N ALA A 107 -22.26 5.94 -5.51
CA ALA A 107 -22.72 5.07 -6.60
C ALA A 107 -21.58 4.76 -7.58
N LEU A 108 -20.81 5.77 -8.00
CA LEU A 108 -19.64 5.58 -8.86
C LEU A 108 -18.55 4.76 -8.16
N ALA A 109 -18.36 4.96 -6.85
CA ALA A 109 -17.48 4.14 -6.01
C ALA A 109 -17.90 2.67 -6.02
N ALA A 110 -19.19 2.39 -5.82
CA ALA A 110 -19.72 1.03 -5.83
C ALA A 110 -19.57 0.34 -7.18
N GLU A 111 -19.89 1.06 -8.27
CA GLU A 111 -19.72 0.57 -9.63
C GLU A 111 -18.25 0.24 -9.92
N THR A 112 -17.34 1.16 -9.58
CA THR A 112 -15.90 1.00 -9.85
C THR A 112 -15.30 -0.17 -9.08
N VAL A 113 -15.65 -0.31 -7.80
CA VAL A 113 -15.15 -1.43 -6.99
C VAL A 113 -15.72 -2.76 -7.49
N SER A 114 -17.00 -2.82 -7.85
CA SER A 114 -17.61 -4.04 -8.40
C SER A 114 -16.93 -4.46 -9.72
N ALA A 115 -16.67 -3.52 -10.62
CA ALA A 115 -15.96 -3.81 -11.87
C ALA A 115 -14.51 -4.27 -11.65
N MET A 116 -13.84 -3.79 -10.59
CA MET A 116 -12.50 -4.25 -10.23
C MET A 116 -12.50 -5.68 -9.70
N ASP A 117 -13.51 -6.03 -8.88
CA ASP A 117 -13.67 -7.40 -8.37
C ASP A 117 -13.96 -8.39 -9.52
N GLU A 118 -14.81 -8.00 -10.48
CA GLU A 118 -15.13 -8.81 -11.66
C GLU A 118 -13.90 -9.02 -12.57
N GLY A 119 -13.11 -7.97 -12.79
CA GLY A 119 -11.87 -8.06 -13.59
C GLY A 119 -10.74 -8.82 -12.91
N GLN A 120 -10.72 -8.92 -11.58
CA GLN A 120 -9.75 -9.75 -10.85
C GLN A 120 -10.04 -11.25 -11.01
N GLY A 121 -11.31 -11.64 -11.17
CA GLY A 121 -11.71 -13.03 -11.38
C GLY A 121 -11.21 -13.65 -12.70
N GLU A 122 -10.84 -12.83 -13.70
CA GLU A 122 -10.30 -13.33 -14.97
C GLU A 122 -8.80 -13.66 -14.93
N PHE A 123 -8.06 -13.18 -13.91
CA PHE A 123 -6.60 -13.40 -13.78
C PHE A 123 -6.21 -14.47 -12.76
N ASP A 124 -7.17 -14.99 -11.98
CA ASP A 124 -6.99 -16.14 -11.09
C ASP A 124 -7.37 -17.46 -11.80
N ILE A 125 -6.62 -17.83 -12.86
CA ILE A 125 -6.64 -19.17 -13.48
C ILE A 125 -5.22 -19.63 -13.80
#